data_AF-A0A542WZE5-F1
#
_entry.id   AF-A0A542WZE5-F1
#
_cell.length_a   1.000
_cell.length_b   1.000
_cell.length_c   1.000
_cell.angle_alpha   90.00
_cell.angle_beta   90.00
_cell.angle_gamma   90.00
#
_symmetry.space_group_name_H-M   'P 1'
#
loop_
_entity.id
_entity.type
_entity.pdbx_description
1 polymer ?
#
loop_
_entity_poly.entity_id
_entity_poly.type
_entity_poly.pdbx_seq_one_letter_code
_entity_poly.pdbx_strand_id
1 'polypeptide(L)'
;MSEDVEQIRRAAGRAGRMALEARAAATALRRADGVTWQSLGATAYRRRLEERAREMDRCAEGLALLQRKLLMHAIAVDHQERMLARVGQQVGATVTATGATLDQIAPWLPGGTAVRAVGRLP
;
A
#
# COMPACT_ATOMS: atom_id res chain seq x y z
N MET A 1 -10.17 8.53 -10.30
CA MET A 1 -9.21 7.77 -9.46
C MET A 1 -9.35 6.31 -9.85
N SER A 2 -8.24 5.64 -10.14
CA SER A 2 -8.26 4.23 -10.52
C SER A 2 -8.70 3.33 -9.38
N GLU A 3 -9.40 2.27 -9.74
CA GLU A 3 -9.86 1.23 -8.81
C GLU A 3 -8.67 0.57 -8.08
N ASP A 4 -7.53 0.44 -8.77
CA ASP A 4 -6.33 -0.19 -8.23
C ASP A 4 -5.72 0.61 -7.07
N VAL A 5 -5.66 1.95 -7.19
CA VAL A 5 -5.17 2.83 -6.13
C VAL A 5 -6.03 2.70 -4.87
N GLU A 6 -7.34 2.62 -5.03
CA GLU A 6 -8.28 2.45 -3.92
C GLU A 6 -8.17 1.06 -3.29
N GLN A 7 -7.96 0.01 -4.09
CA GLN A 7 -7.69 -1.33 -3.55
C GLN A 7 -6.40 -1.36 -2.71
N ILE A 8 -5.32 -0.72 -3.16
CA ILE A 8 -4.06 -0.62 -2.41
C ILE A 8 -4.27 0.16 -1.09
N ARG A 9 -5.00 1.28 -1.11
CA ARG A 9 -5.32 2.06 0.10
C ARG A 9 -6.15 1.25 1.10
N ARG A 10 -7.14 0.49 0.63
CA ARG A 10 -7.93 -0.41 1.48
C ARG A 10 -7.06 -1.49 2.12
N ALA A 11 -6.12 -2.07 1.36
CA ALA A 11 -5.16 -3.04 1.89
C ALA A 11 -4.25 -2.41 2.96
N ALA A 12 -3.75 -1.19 2.73
CA ALA A 12 -2.98 -0.44 3.72
C ALA A 12 -3.79 -0.20 5.00
N GLY A 13 -5.07 0.19 4.85
CA GLY A 13 -5.99 0.37 5.98
C GLY A 13 -6.21 -0.90 6.80
N ARG A 14 -6.31 -2.07 6.15
CA ARG A 14 -6.38 -3.37 6.84
C ARG A 14 -5.11 -3.66 7.63
N ALA A 15 -3.94 -3.49 7.01
CA ALA A 15 -2.65 -3.69 7.68
C ALA A 15 -2.49 -2.77 8.91
N GLY A 16 -2.91 -1.51 8.80
CA GLY A 16 -2.89 -0.56 9.92
C GLY A 16 -3.80 -0.97 11.08
N ARG A 17 -5.02 -1.46 10.80
CA ARG A 17 -5.91 -1.98 11.85
C ARG A 17 -5.33 -3.21 12.55
N MET A 18 -4.80 -4.16 11.78
CA MET A 18 -4.15 -5.34 12.35
C MET A 18 -2.93 -4.96 13.21
N ALA A 19 -2.16 -3.93 12.83
CA ALA A 19 -1.05 -3.43 13.63
C ALA A 19 -1.52 -2.87 14.99
N LEU A 20 -2.63 -2.12 15.00
CA LEU A 20 -3.24 -1.60 16.23
C LEU A 20 -3.78 -2.73 17.12
N GLU A 21 -4.46 -3.72 16.52
CA GLU A 21 -4.96 -4.91 17.22
C GLU A 21 -3.81 -5.70 17.86
N ALA A 22 -2.70 -5.89 17.15
CA ALA A 22 -1.51 -6.56 17.67
C ALA A 22 -0.89 -5.79 18.85
N ARG A 23 -0.81 -4.46 18.80
CA ARG A 23 -0.35 -3.62 19.93
C ARG A 23 -1.28 -3.70 21.12
N ALA A 24 -2.60 -3.71 20.87
CA ALA A 24 -3.59 -3.86 21.92
C ALA A 24 -3.45 -5.22 22.62
N ALA A 25 -3.26 -6.30 21.85
CA ALA A 25 -2.99 -7.63 22.37
C ALA A 25 -1.68 -7.69 23.18
N ALA A 26 -0.58 -7.10 22.68
CA ALA A 26 0.67 -7.01 23.42
C ALA A 26 0.50 -6.29 24.78
N THR A 27 -0.25 -5.19 24.78
CA THR A 27 -0.57 -4.42 25.99
C THR A 27 -1.41 -5.24 26.97
N ALA A 28 -2.40 -5.98 26.48
CA ALA A 28 -3.22 -6.87 27.30
C ALA A 28 -2.39 -7.98 27.95
N LEU A 29 -1.48 -8.60 27.20
CA LEU A 29 -0.56 -9.63 27.71
C LEU A 29 0.35 -9.10 28.82
N ARG A 30 0.87 -7.86 28.67
CA ARG A 30 1.67 -7.20 29.71
C ARG A 30 0.86 -6.84 30.96
N ARG A 31 -0.42 -6.47 30.79
CA ARG A 31 -1.31 -6.18 31.93
C ARG A 31 -1.78 -7.44 32.64
N ALA A 32 -1.80 -8.58 31.96
CA ALA A 32 -2.08 -9.88 32.56
C ALA A 32 -1.01 -10.33 33.58
N ASP A 33 0.07 -9.55 33.76
CA ASP A 33 1.11 -9.72 34.78
C ASP A 33 0.62 -9.51 36.24
N GLY A 34 -0.68 -9.31 36.46
CA GLY A 34 -1.31 -9.24 37.78
C GLY A 34 -1.33 -10.56 38.58
N VAL A 35 -0.54 -11.57 38.19
CA VAL A 35 -0.45 -12.85 38.92
C VAL A 35 0.32 -12.63 40.22
N THR A 36 -0.41 -12.46 41.32
CA THR A 36 0.13 -12.13 42.65
C THR A 36 0.80 -13.31 43.36
N TRP A 37 0.60 -14.55 42.90
CA TRP A 37 1.22 -15.71 43.55
C TRP A 37 2.70 -15.85 43.15
N GLN A 38 3.53 -16.21 44.14
CA GLN A 38 4.97 -16.35 44.00
C GLN A 38 5.34 -17.83 43.99
N SER A 39 5.39 -18.43 42.80
CA SER A 39 5.91 -19.78 42.59
C SER A 39 6.77 -19.85 41.33
N LEU A 40 7.61 -20.88 41.21
CA LEU A 40 8.39 -21.14 39.99
C LEU A 40 7.50 -21.22 38.75
N GLY A 41 6.31 -21.82 38.87
CA GLY A 41 5.32 -21.89 37.80
C GLY A 41 4.77 -20.53 37.40
N ALA A 42 4.51 -19.63 38.36
CA ALA A 42 4.10 -18.26 38.09
C ALA A 42 5.17 -17.48 37.32
N THR A 43 6.44 -17.60 37.73
CA THR A 43 7.55 -16.94 37.04
C THR A 43 7.71 -17.44 35.61
N ALA A 44 7.61 -18.77 35.39
CA ALA A 44 7.65 -19.34 34.05
C ALA A 44 6.47 -18.87 33.19
N TYR A 45 5.29 -18.72 33.78
CA TYR A 45 4.11 -18.21 33.08
C TYR A 45 4.26 -16.73 32.69
N ARG A 46 4.70 -15.85 33.61
CA ARG A 46 4.97 -14.42 33.32
C ARG A 46 5.98 -14.25 32.19
N ARG A 47 7.08 -15.03 32.22
CA ARG A 47 8.08 -15.03 31.15
C ARG A 47 7.47 -15.38 29.78
N ARG A 48 6.59 -16.39 29.72
CA ARG A 48 5.90 -16.74 28.47
C ARG A 48 4.99 -15.61 27.99
N LEU A 49 4.28 -14.93 28.89
CA LEU A 49 3.45 -13.76 28.52
C LEU A 49 4.29 -12.62 27.96
N GLU A 50 5.44 -12.33 28.57
CA GLU A 50 6.38 -11.33 28.05
C GLU A 50 6.91 -11.70 26.66
N GLU A 51 7.31 -12.95 26.46
CA GLU A 51 7.78 -13.46 25.17
C GLU A 51 6.70 -13.29 24.09
N ARG A 52 5.44 -13.63 24.41
CA ARG A 52 4.30 -13.45 23.49
C ARG A 52 3.99 -11.98 23.23
N ALA A 53 4.08 -11.11 24.23
CA ALA A 53 3.91 -9.67 24.03
C ALA A 53 4.97 -9.11 23.08
N ARG A 54 6.24 -9.55 23.19
CA ARG A 54 7.32 -9.15 22.27
C ARG A 54 7.08 -9.65 20.85
N GLU A 55 6.54 -10.86 20.68
CA GLU A 55 6.16 -11.37 19.36
C GLU A 55 5.04 -10.54 18.72
N MET A 56 4.03 -10.15 19.50
CA MET A 56 2.94 -9.29 19.02
C MET A 56 3.43 -7.90 18.62
N ASP A 57 4.38 -7.31 19.37
CA ASP A 57 4.99 -6.03 19.00
C ASP A 57 5.76 -6.13 17.68
N ARG A 58 6.56 -7.18 17.48
CA ARG A 58 7.27 -7.41 16.19
C ARG A 58 6.29 -7.56 15.03
N CYS A 59 5.18 -8.27 15.25
CA CYS A 59 4.12 -8.39 14.25
C CYS A 59 3.50 -7.02 13.92
N ALA A 60 3.21 -6.22 14.94
CA ALA A 60 2.67 -4.88 14.76
C ALA A 60 3.61 -3.95 13.98
N GLU A 61 4.91 -4.01 14.26
CA GLU A 61 5.94 -3.27 13.52
C GLU A 61 5.99 -3.69 12.05
N GLY A 62 5.97 -4.99 11.77
CA GLY A 62 5.91 -5.52 10.40
C GLY A 62 4.67 -5.04 9.63
N LEU A 63 3.50 -5.06 10.27
CA LEU A 63 2.25 -4.59 9.70
C LEU A 63 2.23 -3.06 9.47
N ALA A 64 2.79 -2.28 10.39
CA ALA A 64 2.93 -0.84 10.23
C ALA A 64 3.88 -0.48 9.07
N LEU A 65 4.97 -1.23 8.92
CA LEU A 65 5.88 -1.08 7.79
C LEU A 65 5.19 -1.43 6.46
N LEU A 66 4.41 -2.51 6.43
CA LEU A 66 3.63 -2.90 5.26
C LEU A 66 2.61 -1.82 4.89
N GLN A 67 1.86 -1.30 5.86
CA GLN A 67 0.93 -0.18 5.66
C GLN A 67 1.64 1.01 5.00
N ARG A 68 2.80 1.42 5.55
CA ARG A 68 3.58 2.53 4.98
C ARG A 68 4.00 2.27 3.54
N LYS A 69 4.51 1.07 3.24
CA LYS A 69 4.92 0.68 1.88
C LYS A 69 3.75 0.73 0.90
N LEU A 70 2.58 0.22 1.29
CA LEU A 70 1.38 0.23 0.46
C LEU A 70 0.89 1.66 0.19
N LEU A 71 0.91 2.55 1.18
CA LEU A 71 0.53 3.95 0.98
C LEU A 71 1.49 4.67 0.02
N MET A 72 2.80 4.47 0.18
CA MET A 72 3.78 5.02 -0.76
C MET A 72 3.58 4.49 -2.18
N HIS A 73 3.25 3.20 -2.32
CA HIS A 73 2.96 2.61 -3.61
C HIS A 73 1.69 3.20 -4.24
N ALA A 74 0.62 3.37 -3.47
CA ALA A 74 -0.61 4.01 -3.95
C ALA A 74 -0.38 5.45 -4.46
N ILE A 75 0.48 6.21 -3.78
CA ILE A 75 0.88 7.56 -4.22
C ILE A 75 1.65 7.49 -5.54
N ALA A 76 2.58 6.56 -5.68
CA ALA A 76 3.36 6.39 -6.90
C ALA A 76 2.48 6.00 -8.10
N VAL A 77 1.54 5.07 -7.90
CA VAL A 77 0.59 4.65 -8.95
C VAL A 77 -0.32 5.79 -9.36
N ASP A 78 -0.94 6.51 -8.41
CA ASP A 78 -1.79 7.68 -8.72
C ASP A 78 -1.00 8.77 -9.46
N HIS A 79 0.27 8.99 -9.11
CA HIS A 79 1.13 9.91 -9.85
C HIS A 79 1.39 9.45 -11.29
N GLN A 80 1.72 8.18 -11.50
CA GLN A 80 1.94 7.60 -12.83
C GLN A 80 0.68 7.67 -13.69
N GLU A 81 -0.49 7.34 -13.14
CA GLU A 81 -1.76 7.43 -13.85
C GLU A 81 -2.09 8.85 -14.28
N ARG A 82 -1.88 9.85 -13.40
CA ARG A 82 -2.07 11.26 -13.75
C ARG A 82 -1.11 11.73 -14.84
N MET A 83 0.14 11.25 -14.82
CA MET A 83 1.12 11.55 -15.85
C MET A 83 0.70 10.95 -17.19
N LEU A 84 0.28 9.68 -17.22
CA LEU A 84 -0.23 9.02 -18.42
C LEU A 84 -1.49 9.70 -18.97
N ALA A 85 -2.42 10.11 -18.11
CA ALA A 85 -3.61 10.84 -18.52
C ALA A 85 -3.28 12.20 -19.16
N ARG A 86 -2.31 12.94 -18.61
CA ARG A 86 -1.84 14.22 -19.19
C ARG A 86 -1.21 14.02 -20.56
N VAL A 87 -0.34 13.02 -20.70
CA VAL A 87 0.27 12.68 -22.00
C VAL A 87 -0.81 12.29 -22.99
N GLY A 88 -1.76 11.44 -22.60
CA GLY A 88 -2.89 11.04 -23.45
C GLY A 88 -3.73 12.24 -23.93
N GLN A 89 -4.00 13.22 -23.06
CA GLN A 89 -4.70 14.45 -23.43
C GLN A 89 -3.91 15.30 -24.43
N GLN A 90 -2.60 15.45 -24.24
CA GLN A 90 -1.73 16.19 -25.17
C GLN A 90 -1.69 15.52 -26.54
N VAL A 91 -1.55 14.20 -26.58
CA VAL A 91 -1.59 13.41 -27.83
C VAL A 91 -2.94 13.56 -28.51
N GLY A 92 -4.04 13.37 -27.78
CA GLY A 92 -5.40 13.51 -28.31
C GLY A 92 -5.67 14.90 -28.88
N ALA A 93 -5.29 15.96 -28.15
CA ALA A 93 -5.42 17.33 -28.62
C ALA A 93 -4.61 17.59 -29.91
N THR A 94 -3.42 16.99 -30.03
CA THR A 94 -2.57 17.13 -31.21
C THR A 94 -3.18 16.44 -32.44
N VAL A 95 -3.69 15.22 -32.26
CA VAL A 95 -4.46 14.46 -33.28
C VAL A 95 -5.67 15.26 -33.76
N THR A 96 -6.47 15.80 -32.83
CA THR A 96 -7.66 16.58 -33.19
C THR A 96 -7.31 17.89 -33.89
N ALA A 97 -6.27 18.60 -33.45
CA ALA A 97 -5.86 19.88 -34.03
C ALA A 97 -5.27 19.75 -35.44
N THR A 98 -4.55 18.65 -35.72
CA THR A 98 -3.91 18.44 -37.03
C THR A 98 -4.73 17.58 -38.00
N GLY A 99 -5.75 16.87 -37.52
CA GLY A 99 -6.49 15.89 -38.32
C GLY A 99 -5.65 14.65 -38.71
N ALA A 100 -4.43 14.56 -38.19
CA ALA A 100 -3.49 13.49 -38.47
C ALA A 100 -3.76 12.27 -37.56
N THR A 101 -3.56 11.06 -38.08
CA THR A 101 -3.78 9.84 -37.31
C THR A 101 -2.69 9.63 -36.26
N LEU A 102 -2.98 8.83 -35.22
CA LEU A 102 -2.05 8.62 -34.10
C LEU A 102 -0.68 8.08 -34.57
N ASP A 103 -0.65 7.25 -35.62
CA ASP A 103 0.55 6.73 -36.25
C ASP A 103 1.41 7.81 -36.96
N GLN A 104 0.79 8.91 -37.40
CA GLN A 104 1.47 10.03 -38.06
C GLN A 104 2.15 10.98 -37.05
N ILE A 105 1.65 11.04 -35.81
CA ILE A 105 2.15 11.95 -34.76
C ILE A 105 3.07 11.24 -33.77
N ALA A 106 2.92 9.92 -33.58
CA ALA A 106 3.73 9.11 -32.67
C ALA A 106 5.26 9.32 -32.79
N PRO A 107 5.86 9.52 -34.00
CA PRO A 107 7.31 9.77 -34.14
C PRO A 107 7.80 11.11 -33.58
N TRP A 108 6.91 12.09 -33.40
CA TRP A 108 7.23 13.46 -33.03
C TRP A 108 6.94 13.77 -31.55
N LEU A 109 6.42 12.79 -30.81
CA LEU A 109 6.14 12.93 -29.38
C LEU A 109 7.45 12.85 -28.57
N PRO A 110 7.68 13.78 -27.62
CA PRO A 110 8.87 13.74 -26.79
C PRO A 110 8.85 12.49 -25.92
N GLY A 111 9.82 11.59 -26.12
CA GLY A 111 10.01 10.40 -25.29
C GLY A 111 9.85 9.04 -25.96
N GLY A 112 9.87 8.94 -27.29
CA GLY A 112 10.18 7.71 -28.05
C GLY A 112 9.39 6.46 -27.62
N THR A 113 8.19 6.63 -27.09
CA THR A 113 7.40 5.55 -26.53
C THR A 113 6.43 5.11 -27.61
N ALA A 114 6.70 3.93 -28.17
CA ALA A 114 5.72 3.18 -28.93
C ALA A 114 4.43 3.11 -28.10
N VAL A 115 3.45 3.93 -28.46
CA VAL A 115 2.06 3.83 -27.98
C VAL A 115 1.49 2.56 -28.59
N ARG A 116 1.97 1.41 -28.13
CA ARG A 116 1.47 0.11 -28.56
C ARG A 116 0.16 -0.10 -27.82
N ALA A 117 -0.92 0.22 -28.51
CA ALA A 117 -2.26 -0.28 -28.28
C ALA A 117 -2.85 0.00 -26.88
N VAL A 118 -3.37 1.21 -26.68
CA VAL A 118 -4.65 1.30 -25.95
C VAL A 118 -5.71 0.80 -26.93
N GLY A 119 -6.31 -0.32 -26.58
CA GLY A 119 -7.03 -1.21 -27.49
C GLY A 119 -8.19 -0.56 -28.25
N ARG A 120 -8.46 -1.18 -29.41
CA ARG A 120 -9.70 -1.17 -30.18
C ARG A 120 -10.89 -0.60 -29.39
N LEU A 121 -11.35 0.58 -29.79
CA LEU A 121 -12.76 0.95 -29.69
C LEU A 121 -13.50 0.29 -30.87
N PRO A 122 -14.78 -0.08 -30.70
CA PRO A 122 -15.50 -1.05 -31.53
C PRO A 122 -15.54 -0.72 -33.02
#